data_AF-A0A5N9CJZ9-F1
#
_entry.id   AF-A0A5N9CJZ9-F1
#
_cell.length_a   1.000
_cell.length_b   1.000
_cell.length_c   1.000
_cell.angle_alpha   90.00
_cell.angle_beta   90.00
_cell.angle_gamma   90.00
#
_symmetry.space_group_name_H-M   'P 1'
#
loop_
_entity.id
_entity.type
_entity.pdbx_description
1 polymer ?
#
loop_
_entity_poly.entity_id
_entity_poly.type
_entity_poly.pdbx_seq_one_letter_code
_entity_poly.pdbx_strand_id
1 'polypeptide(L)'
;MYVSDIELTQYRNFSNIHLEFTPGLSIISGNNGEGKTNLLESLYLISIGKSFRARNDFELIRHRSSDQVNKFVPQTTIHGVTKFDDEKNNIVIALPFDNNQSKEIKLNGIHISASQLVGKTPTVLFTAHDMDIVLGSPGKRRQFLDILISQVDQQYLIKLQKYQQILTQRNSLLKAIRDHQSSEDELVYWNTELIELGKFIISKREDIIKLIHREVQEIHAEFSPMEKLSFQYIPSISIENFEETLNSTLRQQILMGITDIGP
;
A
#
# COMPACT_ATOMS: atom_id res chain seq x y z
N MET A 1 -8.04 19.67 -2.25
CA MET A 1 -7.74 18.68 -3.31
C MET A 1 -9.00 17.91 -3.62
N TYR A 2 -9.29 17.59 -4.89
CA TYR A 2 -10.39 16.69 -5.25
C TYR A 2 -10.11 15.99 -6.59
N VAL A 3 -10.78 14.86 -6.84
CA VAL A 3 -10.83 14.24 -8.18
C VAL A 3 -11.90 14.99 -8.96
N SER A 4 -11.55 15.62 -10.09
CA SER A 4 -12.54 16.33 -10.92
C SER A 4 -13.15 15.46 -11.99
N ASP A 5 -12.42 14.46 -12.49
CA ASP A 5 -12.87 13.60 -13.58
C ASP A 5 -12.37 12.19 -13.36
N ILE A 6 -13.19 11.20 -13.71
CA ILE A 6 -12.80 9.79 -13.78
C ILE A 6 -13.41 9.15 -15.03
N GLU A 7 -12.58 8.51 -15.83
CA GLU A 7 -12.96 7.72 -16.99
C GLU A 7 -12.45 6.28 -16.81
N LEU A 8 -13.34 5.30 -16.93
CA LEU A 8 -13.02 3.89 -16.80
C LEU A 8 -13.40 3.16 -18.08
N THR A 9 -12.44 2.46 -18.69
CA THR A 9 -12.67 1.62 -19.86
C THR A 9 -12.36 0.17 -19.52
N GLN A 10 -13.30 -0.74 -19.78
CA GLN A 10 -13.18 -2.19 -19.54
C GLN A 10 -12.73 -2.55 -18.12
N TYR A 11 -13.18 -1.80 -17.12
CA TYR A 11 -12.80 -1.94 -15.72
C TYR A 11 -13.92 -2.58 -14.90
N ARG A 12 -13.66 -3.72 -14.25
CA ARG A 12 -14.62 -4.48 -13.44
C ARG A 12 -15.94 -4.71 -14.19
N ASN A 13 -17.05 -4.12 -13.73
CA ASN A 13 -18.36 -4.23 -14.38
C ASN A 13 -18.65 -3.07 -15.37
N PHE A 14 -17.73 -2.12 -15.55
CA PHE A 14 -17.88 -0.97 -16.45
C PHE A 14 -17.23 -1.25 -17.81
N SER A 15 -17.96 -1.01 -18.89
CA SER A 15 -17.46 -1.14 -20.28
C SER A 15 -16.79 0.17 -20.70
N ASN A 16 -17.51 1.26 -20.49
CA ASN A 16 -17.01 2.62 -20.49
C ASN A 16 -17.91 3.44 -19.55
N ILE A 17 -17.31 4.27 -18.70
CA ILE A 17 -18.03 5.28 -17.92
C ILE A 17 -17.14 6.51 -17.77
N HIS A 18 -17.74 7.69 -17.86
CA HIS A 18 -17.10 8.97 -17.59
C HIS A 18 -17.95 9.71 -16.55
N LEU A 19 -17.31 10.18 -15.47
CA LEU A 19 -17.96 10.95 -14.42
C LEU A 19 -17.14 12.18 -14.10
N GLU A 20 -17.83 13.30 -13.97
CA GLU A 20 -17.28 14.58 -13.51
C GLU A 20 -17.75 14.83 -12.08
N PHE A 21 -16.86 15.37 -11.26
CA PHE A 21 -17.14 15.73 -9.88
C PHE A 21 -16.88 17.21 -9.65
N THR A 22 -17.64 17.76 -8.72
CA THR A 22 -17.41 19.12 -8.21
C THR A 22 -16.79 19.04 -6.81
N PRO A 23 -16.10 20.11 -6.35
CA PRO A 23 -15.59 20.15 -4.98
C PRO A 23 -16.71 19.94 -3.96
N GLY A 24 -16.45 19.12 -2.94
CA GLY A 24 -17.38 18.86 -1.85
C GLY A 24 -17.94 17.44 -1.86
N LEU A 25 -19.16 17.29 -1.35
CA LEU A 25 -19.79 15.99 -1.17
C LEU A 25 -20.37 15.46 -2.48
N SER A 26 -19.90 14.30 -2.91
CA SER A 26 -20.50 13.52 -4.00
C SER A 26 -21.18 12.28 -3.44
N ILE A 27 -22.47 12.09 -3.78
CA ILE A 27 -23.26 10.94 -3.33
C ILE A 27 -23.46 9.99 -4.50
N ILE A 28 -22.99 8.76 -4.36
CA ILE A 28 -23.16 7.69 -5.35
C ILE A 28 -24.19 6.69 -4.81
N SER A 29 -25.37 6.65 -5.43
CA SER A 29 -26.48 5.77 -5.04
C SER A 29 -26.85 4.79 -6.13
N GLY A 30 -27.38 3.63 -5.75
CA GLY A 30 -27.83 2.59 -6.68
C GLY A 30 -27.99 1.25 -5.97
N ASN A 31 -28.47 0.23 -6.70
CA ASN A 31 -28.66 -1.11 -6.15
C ASN A 31 -27.32 -1.79 -5.82
N ASN A 32 -27.39 -2.87 -5.04
CA ASN A 32 -26.22 -3.71 -4.78
C ASN A 32 -25.78 -4.39 -6.08
N GLY A 33 -24.47 -4.43 -6.32
CA GLY A 33 -23.89 -4.99 -7.56
C GLY A 33 -23.73 -4.01 -8.72
N GLU A 34 -24.27 -2.78 -8.64
CA GLU A 34 -24.17 -1.77 -9.71
C GLU A 34 -22.77 -1.16 -9.90
N GLY A 35 -21.79 -1.57 -9.10
CA GLY A 35 -20.40 -1.12 -9.24
C GLY A 35 -20.02 0.10 -8.40
N LYS A 36 -20.83 0.53 -7.44
CA LYS A 36 -20.49 1.62 -6.49
C LYS A 36 -19.11 1.41 -5.84
N THR A 37 -18.86 0.21 -5.32
CA THR A 37 -17.56 -0.16 -4.74
C THR A 37 -16.45 -0.22 -5.79
N ASN A 38 -16.77 -0.56 -7.04
CA ASN A 38 -15.80 -0.59 -8.14
C ASN A 38 -15.37 0.86 -8.50
N LEU A 39 -16.29 1.81 -8.46
CA LEU A 39 -15.98 3.23 -8.63
C LEU A 39 -15.11 3.77 -7.48
N LEU A 40 -15.41 3.42 -6.22
CA LEU A 40 -14.52 3.77 -5.11
C LEU A 40 -13.13 3.13 -5.25
N GLU A 41 -13.08 1.90 -5.76
CA GLU A 41 -11.82 1.21 -6.04
C GLU A 41 -10.99 1.91 -7.12
N SER A 42 -11.60 2.46 -8.17
CA SER A 42 -10.85 3.19 -9.19
C SER A 42 -10.33 4.54 -8.67
N LEU A 43 -11.12 5.26 -7.87
CA LEU A 43 -10.69 6.50 -7.21
C LEU A 43 -9.52 6.27 -6.25
N TYR A 44 -9.55 5.16 -5.50
CA TYR A 44 -8.44 4.75 -4.65
C TYR A 44 -7.21 4.31 -5.47
N LEU A 45 -7.44 3.62 -6.59
CA LEU A 45 -6.39 3.14 -7.49
C LEU A 45 -5.58 4.29 -8.11
N ILE A 46 -6.23 5.39 -8.54
CA ILE A 46 -5.52 6.58 -9.05
C ILE A 46 -4.75 7.34 -7.95
N SER A 47 -5.02 7.04 -6.68
CA SER A 47 -4.40 7.72 -5.54
C SER A 47 -3.19 6.95 -5.00
N ILE A 48 -3.30 5.62 -4.88
CA ILE A 48 -2.27 4.77 -4.27
C ILE A 48 -1.61 3.81 -5.28
N GLY A 49 -2.15 3.70 -6.49
CA GLY A 49 -1.65 2.80 -7.53
C GLY A 49 -1.92 1.32 -7.24
N LYS A 50 -2.73 0.99 -6.22
CA LYS A 50 -3.13 -0.39 -5.90
C LYS A 50 -4.61 -0.45 -5.50
N SER A 51 -5.25 -1.56 -5.84
CA SER A 51 -6.59 -1.86 -5.32
C SER A 51 -6.52 -2.25 -3.85
N PHE A 52 -7.54 -1.88 -3.09
CA PHE A 52 -7.68 -2.26 -1.68
C PHE A 52 -8.23 -3.68 -1.48
N ARG A 53 -8.75 -4.33 -2.53
CA ARG A 53 -9.42 -5.65 -2.43
C ARG A 53 -9.00 -6.68 -3.47
N ALA A 54 -8.44 -6.27 -4.61
CA ALA A 54 -7.99 -7.19 -5.64
C ALA A 54 -6.67 -7.84 -5.24
N ARG A 55 -6.49 -9.13 -5.55
CA ARG A 55 -5.23 -9.83 -5.28
C ARG A 55 -4.16 -9.52 -6.32
N ASN A 56 -4.58 -9.25 -7.54
CA ASN A 56 -3.74 -8.86 -8.66
C ASN A 56 -4.48 -7.85 -9.55
N ASP A 57 -3.74 -7.18 -10.42
CA ASP A 57 -4.30 -6.15 -11.30
C ASP A 57 -5.23 -6.75 -12.40
N PHE A 58 -5.11 -8.05 -12.71
CA PHE A 58 -5.95 -8.71 -13.72
C PHE A 58 -7.41 -8.88 -13.28
N GLU A 59 -7.65 -9.03 -11.97
CA GLU A 59 -9.01 -9.03 -11.41
C GLU A 59 -9.77 -7.72 -11.62
N LEU A 60 -9.07 -6.64 -11.97
CA LEU A 60 -9.67 -5.34 -12.27
C LEU A 60 -10.18 -5.26 -13.72
N ILE A 61 -9.77 -6.19 -14.58
CA ILE A 61 -10.19 -6.25 -15.98
C ILE A 61 -11.61 -6.81 -16.07
N ARG A 62 -12.44 -6.19 -16.90
CA ARG A 62 -13.81 -6.68 -17.15
C ARG A 62 -13.77 -8.08 -17.77
N HIS A 63 -14.44 -9.03 -17.13
CA HIS A 63 -14.60 -10.38 -17.68
C HIS A 63 -15.40 -10.34 -18.99
N ARG A 64 -14.88 -11.06 -19.99
CA ARG A 64 -15.54 -11.23 -21.29
C ARG A 64 -16.59 -12.33 -21.19
N SER A 65 -17.74 -12.13 -21.81
CA SER A 65 -18.64 -13.24 -22.13
C SER A 65 -18.06 -14.06 -23.29
N SER A 66 -18.43 -15.34 -23.38
CA SER A 66 -18.05 -16.27 -24.45
C SER A 66 -18.28 -15.71 -25.86
N ASP A 67 -19.28 -14.84 -26.01
CA ASP A 67 -19.69 -14.27 -27.30
C ASP A 67 -18.81 -13.09 -27.75
N GLN A 68 -17.85 -12.65 -26.92
CA GLN A 68 -16.93 -11.55 -27.21
C GLN A 68 -15.49 -12.00 -27.52
N VAL A 69 -15.23 -13.30 -27.59
CA VAL A 69 -13.87 -13.85 -27.79
C VAL A 69 -13.23 -13.35 -29.10
N ASN A 70 -14.04 -13.01 -30.11
CA ASN A 70 -13.57 -12.56 -31.44
C ASN A 70 -13.69 -11.04 -31.69
N LYS A 71 -13.98 -10.22 -30.67
CA LYS A 71 -14.07 -8.75 -30.83
C LYS A 71 -12.80 -8.07 -30.33
N PHE A 72 -12.37 -7.01 -31.03
CA PHE A 72 -11.37 -6.09 -30.49
C PHE A 72 -11.94 -5.45 -29.22
N VAL A 73 -11.24 -5.66 -28.10
CA VAL A 73 -11.60 -5.04 -26.81
C VAL A 73 -10.47 -4.07 -26.48
N PRO A 74 -10.78 -2.78 -26.22
CA PRO A 74 -9.77 -1.82 -25.84
C PRO A 74 -9.07 -2.26 -24.55
N GLN A 75 -7.82 -1.81 -24.38
CA GLN A 75 -7.09 -2.01 -23.14
C GLN A 75 -7.89 -1.46 -21.95
N THR A 76 -7.83 -2.13 -20.80
CA THR A 76 -8.44 -1.60 -19.59
C THR A 76 -7.64 -0.41 -19.11
N THR A 77 -8.29 0.75 -19.06
CA THR A 77 -7.68 2.02 -18.63
C THR A 77 -8.52 2.68 -17.56
N ILE A 78 -7.84 3.30 -16.61
CA ILE A 78 -8.40 4.18 -15.60
C ILE A 78 -7.72 5.53 -15.81
N HIS A 79 -8.48 6.54 -16.21
CA HIS A 79 -8.00 7.90 -16.34
C HIS A 79 -8.68 8.75 -15.28
N GLY A 80 -7.88 9.41 -14.44
CA GLY A 80 -8.36 10.29 -13.39
C GLY A 80 -7.70 11.65 -13.48
N VAL A 81 -8.47 12.70 -13.22
CA VAL A 81 -7.95 14.05 -13.09
C VAL A 81 -8.11 14.49 -11.64
N THR A 82 -7.03 14.93 -11.02
CA THR A 82 -7.06 15.54 -9.68
C THR A 82 -6.65 17.00 -9.73
N LYS A 83 -7.26 17.80 -8.86
CA LYS A 83 -7.03 19.24 -8.75
C LYS A 83 -6.70 19.63 -7.32
N PHE A 84 -5.67 20.45 -7.15
CA PHE A 84 -5.29 21.08 -5.91
C PHE A 84 -4.85 22.51 -6.21
N ASP A 85 -5.57 23.51 -5.69
CA ASP A 85 -5.42 24.91 -6.07
C ASP A 85 -5.42 25.08 -7.61
N ASP A 86 -4.37 25.65 -8.19
CA ASP A 86 -4.21 25.81 -9.64
C ASP A 86 -3.53 24.60 -10.34
N GLU A 87 -3.07 23.61 -9.57
CA GLU A 87 -2.43 22.42 -10.11
C GLU A 87 -3.44 21.36 -10.54
N LYS A 88 -3.23 20.82 -11.74
CA LYS A 88 -3.99 19.70 -12.32
C LYS A 88 -3.07 18.52 -12.61
N ASN A 89 -3.40 17.36 -12.08
CA ASN A 89 -2.71 16.10 -12.33
C ASN A 89 -3.58 15.17 -13.15
N ASN A 90 -3.09 14.76 -14.32
CA ASN A 90 -3.72 13.76 -15.17
C ASN A 90 -3.04 12.42 -14.93
N ILE A 91 -3.79 11.45 -14.40
CA ILE A 91 -3.29 10.14 -14.00
C ILE A 91 -3.92 9.10 -14.92
N VAL A 92 -3.10 8.35 -15.65
CA VAL A 92 -3.56 7.25 -16.51
C VAL A 92 -2.94 5.96 -16.01
N ILE A 93 -3.78 4.99 -15.68
CA ILE A 93 -3.38 3.63 -15.33
C ILE A 93 -3.88 2.71 -16.43
N ALA A 94 -2.96 2.10 -17.17
CA ALA A 94 -3.27 1.09 -18.17
C ALA A 94 -2.92 -0.29 -17.61
N LEU A 95 -3.92 -1.16 -17.53
CA LEU A 95 -3.73 -2.52 -17.05
C LEU A 95 -3.21 -3.42 -18.18
N PRO A 96 -2.39 -4.43 -17.86
CA PRO A 96 -1.82 -5.32 -18.85
C PRO A 96 -2.89 -6.23 -19.47
N PHE A 97 -2.63 -6.74 -20.68
CA PHE A 97 -3.46 -7.77 -21.30
C PHE A 97 -3.13 -9.19 -20.80
N ASP A 98 -1.93 -9.38 -20.25
CA ASP A 98 -1.42 -10.65 -19.74
C ASP A 98 -0.91 -10.48 -18.29
N ASN A 99 -1.04 -11.53 -17.49
CA ASN A 99 -0.57 -11.58 -16.10
C ASN A 99 0.96 -11.43 -15.96
N ASN A 100 1.72 -11.66 -17.03
CA ASN A 100 3.17 -11.53 -17.02
C ASN A 100 3.68 -10.09 -17.19
N GLN A 101 2.79 -9.14 -17.50
CA GLN A 101 3.15 -7.73 -17.69
C GLN A 101 2.74 -6.91 -16.48
N SER A 102 3.52 -5.87 -16.15
CA SER A 102 3.12 -4.89 -15.14
C SER A 102 2.14 -3.88 -15.74
N LYS A 103 1.23 -3.35 -14.91
CA LYS A 103 0.48 -2.14 -15.29
C LYS A 103 1.41 -0.97 -15.58
N GLU A 104 0.97 -0.10 -16.48
CA GLU A 104 1.63 1.17 -16.77
C GLU A 104 0.90 2.31 -16.07
N ILE A 105 1.66 3.24 -15.49
CA ILE A 105 1.11 4.43 -14.84
C ILE A 105 1.78 5.65 -15.46
N LYS A 106 0.97 6.63 -15.87
CA LYS A 106 1.43 7.92 -16.36
C LYS A 106 0.85 9.04 -15.49
N LEU A 107 1.69 9.98 -15.11
CA LEU A 107 1.32 11.24 -14.48
C LEU A 107 1.70 12.38 -15.42
N ASN A 108 0.71 13.15 -15.87
CA ASN A 108 0.89 14.24 -16.85
C ASN A 108 1.66 13.78 -18.11
N GLY A 109 1.35 12.55 -18.57
CA GLY A 109 1.98 11.93 -19.74
C GLY A 109 3.32 11.24 -19.47
N ILE A 110 3.92 11.44 -18.30
CA ILE A 110 5.23 10.86 -17.93
C ILE A 110 5.02 9.51 -17.24
N HIS A 111 5.71 8.47 -17.71
CA HIS A 111 5.70 7.16 -17.05
C HIS A 111 6.31 7.25 -15.65
N ILE A 112 5.58 6.72 -14.66
CA ILE A 112 6.01 6.67 -13.26
C ILE A 112 5.77 5.28 -12.67
N SER A 113 6.49 4.94 -11.61
CA SER A 113 6.20 3.75 -10.82
C SER A 113 4.93 3.95 -9.97
N ALA A 114 4.33 2.85 -9.51
CA ALA A 114 3.23 2.92 -8.55
C ALA A 114 3.64 3.63 -7.25
N SER A 115 4.89 3.51 -6.80
CA SER A 115 5.38 4.21 -5.61
C SER A 115 5.57 5.71 -5.79
N GLN A 116 5.79 6.18 -7.01
CA GLN A 116 5.86 7.62 -7.32
C GLN A 116 4.48 8.28 -7.37
N LEU A 117 3.41 7.49 -7.54
CA LEU A 117 2.03 7.97 -7.51
C LEU A 117 1.54 8.21 -6.07
N VAL A 118 2.03 7.42 -5.11
CA VAL A 118 1.65 7.55 -3.70
C VAL A 118 1.98 8.96 -3.20
N GLY A 119 1.03 9.56 -2.48
CA GLY A 119 1.16 10.92 -1.94
C GLY A 119 0.88 12.05 -2.94
N LYS A 120 0.70 11.74 -4.24
CA LYS A 120 0.24 12.75 -5.22
C LYS A 120 -1.21 13.15 -5.01
N THR A 121 -2.04 12.20 -4.56
CA THR A 121 -3.44 12.41 -4.16
C THR A 121 -3.68 11.76 -2.80
N PRO A 122 -3.37 12.44 -1.68
CA PRO A 122 -3.64 11.92 -0.35
C PRO A 122 -5.11 11.55 -0.19
N THR A 123 -5.37 10.29 0.14
CA THR A 123 -6.71 9.71 0.16
C THR A 123 -6.89 8.83 1.40
N VAL A 124 -8.04 9.00 2.06
CA VAL A 124 -8.49 8.11 3.13
C VAL A 124 -9.67 7.32 2.61
N LEU A 125 -9.56 6.00 2.69
CA LEU A 125 -10.62 5.07 2.30
C LEU A 125 -11.24 4.50 3.58
N PHE A 126 -12.54 4.74 3.76
CA PHE A 126 -13.32 4.12 4.82
C PHE A 126 -14.12 2.94 4.26
N THR A 127 -13.98 1.76 4.87
CA THR A 127 -14.66 0.53 4.45
C THR A 127 -15.18 -0.27 5.62
N ALA A 128 -16.09 -1.21 5.35
CA ALA A 128 -16.52 -2.19 6.34
C ALA A 128 -15.38 -3.09 6.87
N HIS A 129 -14.25 -3.18 6.15
CA HIS A 129 -13.09 -3.97 6.56
C HIS A 129 -12.19 -3.24 7.56
N ASP A 130 -12.45 -1.97 7.87
CA ASP A 130 -11.60 -1.17 8.77
C ASP A 130 -11.65 -1.69 10.22
N MET A 131 -12.68 -2.48 10.57
CA MET A 131 -12.72 -3.23 11.83
C MET A 131 -11.54 -4.18 12.01
N ASP A 132 -10.91 -4.64 10.92
CA ASP A 132 -9.71 -5.47 10.95
C ASP A 132 -8.49 -4.73 11.55
N ILE A 133 -8.49 -3.39 11.55
CA ILE A 133 -7.44 -2.61 12.21
C ILE A 133 -7.48 -2.86 13.72
N VAL A 134 -8.69 -2.96 14.28
CA VAL A 134 -8.93 -3.16 15.72
C VAL A 134 -8.87 -4.65 16.08
N LEU A 135 -9.68 -5.48 15.42
CA LEU A 135 -9.90 -6.88 15.78
C LEU A 135 -8.95 -7.85 15.05
N GLY A 136 -8.28 -7.39 14.00
CA GLY A 136 -7.46 -8.23 13.13
C GLY A 136 -6.02 -8.41 13.61
N SER A 137 -5.23 -9.06 12.75
CA SER A 137 -3.84 -9.40 13.03
C SER A 137 -2.92 -8.18 13.05
N PRO A 138 -1.75 -8.26 13.69
CA PRO A 138 -0.73 -7.19 13.64
C PRO A 138 -0.34 -6.79 12.21
N GLY A 139 -0.44 -7.71 11.24
CA GLY A 139 -0.18 -7.42 9.83
C GLY A 139 -1.12 -6.36 9.25
N LYS A 140 -2.39 -6.36 9.64
CA LYS A 140 -3.39 -5.35 9.21
C LYS A 140 -3.06 -3.96 9.75
N ARG A 141 -2.69 -3.87 11.03
CA ARG A 141 -2.24 -2.61 11.65
C ARG A 141 -0.95 -2.09 11.02
N ARG A 142 0.04 -2.96 10.77
CA ARG A 142 1.26 -2.57 10.06
C ARG A 142 0.98 -2.05 8.65
N GLN A 143 0.12 -2.76 7.90
CA GLN A 143 -0.28 -2.32 6.56
C GLN A 143 -0.96 -0.94 6.59
N PHE A 144 -1.87 -0.72 7.54
CA PHE A 144 -2.52 0.58 7.74
C PHE A 144 -1.50 1.69 8.01
N LEU A 145 -0.58 1.48 8.97
CA LEU A 145 0.48 2.46 9.29
C LEU A 145 1.40 2.71 8.11
N ASP A 146 1.81 1.65 7.39
CA ASP A 146 2.69 1.78 6.23
C ASP A 146 2.05 2.61 5.12
N ILE A 147 0.74 2.39 4.83
CA ILE A 147 0.00 3.18 3.86
C ILE A 147 -0.11 4.63 4.32
N LEU A 148 -0.47 4.87 5.59
CA LEU A 148 -0.64 6.20 6.15
C LEU A 148 0.66 7.02 6.05
N ILE A 149 1.78 6.48 6.54
CA ILE A 149 3.07 7.18 6.51
C ILE A 149 3.53 7.39 5.06
N SER A 150 3.38 6.38 4.20
CA SER A 150 3.84 6.47 2.81
C SER A 150 3.13 7.55 1.99
N GLN A 151 1.89 7.91 2.33
CA GLN A 151 1.17 8.99 1.64
C GLN A 151 1.72 10.39 1.96
N VAL A 152 2.45 10.57 3.07
CA VAL A 152 2.98 11.87 3.50
C VAL A 152 4.51 11.92 3.54
N ASP A 153 5.18 10.77 3.54
CA ASP A 153 6.64 10.65 3.57
C ASP A 153 7.13 9.70 2.47
N GLN A 154 7.57 10.29 1.34
CA GLN A 154 8.11 9.54 0.21
C GLN A 154 9.40 8.80 0.58
N GLN A 155 10.21 9.34 1.49
CA GLN A 155 11.44 8.68 1.92
C GLN A 155 11.13 7.41 2.71
N TYR A 156 10.09 7.45 3.55
CA TYR A 156 9.58 6.25 4.22
C TYR A 156 9.17 5.17 3.24
N LEU A 157 8.38 5.51 2.21
CA LEU A 157 7.97 4.54 1.21
C LEU A 157 9.16 3.89 0.50
N ILE A 158 10.13 4.69 0.07
CA ILE A 158 11.34 4.17 -0.61
C ILE A 158 12.13 3.25 0.33
N LYS A 159 12.35 3.66 1.59
CA LYS A 159 13.09 2.87 2.57
C LYS A 159 12.35 1.59 2.97
N LEU A 160 11.01 1.64 3.08
CA LEU A 160 10.18 0.47 3.34
C LEU A 160 10.27 -0.55 2.19
N GLN A 161 10.22 -0.09 0.94
CA GLN A 161 10.39 -0.97 -0.23
C GLN A 161 11.77 -1.61 -0.26
N LYS A 162 12.83 -0.81 -0.02
CA LYS A 162 14.20 -1.32 0.06
C LYS A 162 14.35 -2.33 1.21
N TYR A 163 13.76 -2.05 2.38
CA TYR A 163 13.76 -2.97 3.53
C TYR A 163 13.14 -4.32 3.18
N GLN A 164 11.97 -4.33 2.53
CA GLN A 164 11.29 -5.57 2.11
C GLN A 164 12.12 -6.37 1.09
N GLN A 165 12.79 -5.69 0.16
CA GLN A 165 13.68 -6.33 -0.80
C GLN A 165 14.89 -6.97 -0.10
N ILE A 166 15.55 -6.23 0.80
CA ILE A 166 16.70 -6.71 1.56
C ILE A 166 16.33 -7.88 2.47
N LEU A 167 15.19 -7.79 3.15
CA LEU A 167 14.66 -8.88 3.96
C LEU A 167 14.46 -10.16 3.13
N THR A 168 13.93 -10.02 1.91
CA THR A 168 13.71 -11.16 1.00
C THR A 168 15.05 -11.78 0.56
N GLN A 169 16.03 -10.95 0.17
CA GLN A 169 17.36 -11.42 -0.22
C GLN A 169 18.09 -12.09 0.94
N ARG A 170 18.04 -11.48 2.12
CA ARG A 170 18.60 -12.04 3.35
C ARG A 170 17.97 -13.38 3.72
N ASN A 171 16.65 -13.51 3.64
CA ASN A 171 15.95 -14.78 3.91
C ASN A 171 16.35 -15.88 2.90
N SER A 172 16.56 -15.53 1.63
CA SER A 172 17.09 -16.47 0.64
C SER A 172 18.51 -16.90 0.98
N LEU A 173 19.38 -15.97 1.38
CA LEU A 173 20.76 -16.26 1.79
C LEU A 173 20.82 -17.11 3.06
N LEU A 174 19.97 -16.85 4.06
CA LEU A 174 19.86 -17.70 5.26
C LEU A 174 19.57 -19.17 4.90
N LYS A 175 18.67 -19.40 3.95
CA LYS A 175 18.36 -20.76 3.46
C LYS A 175 19.54 -21.38 2.73
N ALA A 176 20.24 -20.61 1.89
CA ALA A 176 21.43 -21.08 1.18
C ALA A 176 22.56 -21.47 2.16
N ILE A 177 22.79 -20.69 3.21
CA ILE A 177 23.76 -20.99 4.26
C ILE A 177 23.38 -22.28 5.01
N ARG A 178 22.10 -22.41 5.40
CA ARG A 178 21.57 -23.62 6.05
C ARG A 178 21.79 -24.87 5.19
N ASP A 179 21.65 -24.73 3.88
CA ASP A 179 21.81 -25.82 2.91
C ASP A 179 23.28 -25.96 2.44
N HIS A 180 24.23 -25.29 3.11
CA HIS A 180 25.68 -25.31 2.85
C HIS A 180 26.09 -24.83 1.44
N GLN A 181 25.31 -23.92 0.84
CA GLN A 181 25.53 -23.37 -0.50
C GLN A 181 26.19 -21.97 -0.50
N SER A 182 26.26 -21.31 0.65
CA SER A 182 26.81 -19.95 0.83
C SER A 182 27.51 -19.79 2.18
N SER A 183 28.26 -18.70 2.36
CA SER A 183 28.95 -18.38 3.64
C SER A 183 28.18 -17.37 4.48
N GLU A 184 28.35 -17.44 5.80
CA GLU A 184 27.84 -16.43 6.75
C GLU A 184 28.43 -15.03 6.49
N ASP A 185 29.65 -14.92 5.94
CA ASP A 185 30.30 -13.64 5.65
C ASP A 185 29.50 -12.76 4.68
N GLU A 186 28.71 -13.39 3.80
CA GLU A 186 27.84 -12.70 2.84
C GLU A 186 26.69 -11.95 3.53
N LEU A 187 26.35 -12.29 4.78
CA LEU A 187 25.28 -11.63 5.54
C LEU A 187 25.67 -10.25 6.05
N VAL A 188 26.96 -9.91 6.16
CA VAL A 188 27.41 -8.66 6.79
C VAL A 188 26.81 -7.43 6.11
N TYR A 189 26.85 -7.42 4.77
CA TYR A 189 26.27 -6.33 3.97
C TYR A 189 24.75 -6.23 4.20
N TRP A 190 24.03 -7.35 4.11
CA TRP A 190 22.58 -7.37 4.27
C TRP A 190 22.13 -7.00 5.69
N ASN A 191 22.88 -7.42 6.71
CA ASN A 191 22.61 -7.08 8.11
C ASN A 191 22.74 -5.57 8.32
N THR A 192 23.82 -4.97 7.82
CA THR A 192 24.07 -3.52 7.95
C THR A 192 22.91 -2.72 7.36
N GLU A 193 22.52 -3.03 6.12
CA GLU A 193 21.43 -2.33 5.45
C GLU A 193 20.06 -2.58 6.09
N LEU A 194 19.79 -3.83 6.52
CA LEU A 194 18.55 -4.19 7.20
C LEU A 194 18.39 -3.40 8.51
N ILE A 195 19.46 -3.30 9.30
CA ILE A 195 19.49 -2.57 10.57
C ILE A 195 19.25 -1.07 10.32
N GLU A 196 19.97 -0.45 9.39
CA GLU A 196 19.82 0.98 9.11
C GLU A 196 18.39 1.34 8.69
N LEU A 197 17.82 0.59 7.75
CA LEU A 197 16.46 0.78 7.26
C LEU A 197 15.43 0.46 8.35
N GLY A 198 15.64 -0.62 9.12
CA GLY A 198 14.77 -1.03 10.20
C GLY A 198 14.67 0.03 11.30
N LYS A 199 15.80 0.60 11.74
CA LYS A 199 15.84 1.69 12.73
C LYS A 199 15.05 2.91 12.25
N PHE A 200 15.20 3.29 10.98
CA PHE A 200 14.45 4.40 10.39
C PHE A 200 12.93 4.15 10.40
N ILE A 201 12.51 2.93 10.02
CA ILE A 201 11.08 2.57 9.98
C ILE A 201 10.49 2.55 11.40
N ILE A 202 11.19 1.97 12.38
CA ILE A 202 10.79 1.95 13.81
C ILE A 202 10.54 3.38 14.29
N SER A 203 11.50 4.29 14.10
CA SER A 203 11.38 5.69 14.51
C SER A 203 10.16 6.37 13.89
N LYS A 204 9.94 6.20 12.58
CA LYS A 204 8.77 6.80 11.89
C LYS A 204 7.44 6.24 12.37
N ARG A 205 7.39 4.95 12.69
CA ARG A 205 6.20 4.30 13.25
C ARG A 205 5.92 4.76 14.69
N GLU A 206 6.94 4.98 15.50
CA GLU A 206 6.79 5.57 16.84
C GLU A 206 6.22 6.98 16.76
N ASP A 207 6.77 7.81 15.88
CA ASP A 207 6.34 9.21 15.73
C ASP A 207 4.88 9.30 15.28
N ILE A 208 4.46 8.50 14.29
CA ILE A 208 3.07 8.52 13.83
C ILE A 208 2.11 8.00 14.90
N ILE A 209 2.50 6.99 15.68
CA ILE A 209 1.63 6.46 16.75
C ILE A 209 1.48 7.46 17.89
N LYS A 210 2.55 8.19 18.25
CA LYS A 210 2.46 9.30 19.22
C LYS A 210 1.52 10.40 18.72
N LEU A 211 1.60 10.74 17.43
CA LEU A 211 0.69 11.70 16.80
C LEU A 211 -0.76 11.20 16.85
N ILE A 212 -1.03 9.98 16.36
CA ILE A 212 -2.37 9.37 16.39
C ILE A 212 -2.92 9.34 17.82
N HIS A 213 -2.10 8.92 18.79
CA HIS A 213 -2.53 8.85 20.18
C HIS A 213 -3.05 10.20 20.67
N ARG A 214 -2.33 11.28 20.37
CA ARG A 214 -2.70 12.65 20.75
C ARG A 214 -3.99 13.11 20.05
N GLU A 215 -4.06 13.00 18.73
CA GLU A 215 -5.20 13.52 17.95
C GLU A 215 -6.49 12.73 18.21
N VAL A 216 -6.39 11.41 18.45
CA VAL A 216 -7.57 10.56 18.65
C VAL A 216 -8.18 10.70 20.05
N GLN A 217 -7.42 11.17 21.06
CA GLN A 217 -8.00 11.36 22.41
C GLN A 217 -9.22 12.28 22.37
N GLU A 218 -9.08 13.43 21.71
CA GLU A 218 -10.11 14.47 21.67
C GLU A 218 -11.34 13.96 20.89
N ILE A 219 -11.12 13.38 19.71
CA ILE A 219 -12.18 12.81 18.88
C ILE A 219 -12.92 11.69 19.62
N HIS A 220 -12.20 10.77 20.27
CA HIS A 220 -12.83 9.65 20.96
C HIS A 220 -13.69 10.11 22.15
N ALA A 221 -13.24 11.15 22.88
CA ALA A 221 -13.99 11.69 24.01
C ALA A 221 -15.36 12.28 23.60
N GLU A 222 -15.50 12.76 22.36
CA GLU A 222 -16.78 13.23 21.81
C GLU A 222 -17.80 12.10 21.62
N PHE A 223 -17.36 10.89 21.27
CA PHE A 223 -18.24 9.75 21.01
C PHE A 223 -18.45 8.85 22.24
N SER A 224 -17.39 8.65 23.04
CA SER A 224 -17.38 7.72 24.19
C SER A 224 -16.65 8.35 25.38
N PRO A 225 -17.25 9.32 26.09
CA PRO A 225 -16.57 10.09 27.14
C PRO A 225 -16.17 9.27 28.38
N MET A 226 -16.74 8.08 28.56
CA MET A 226 -16.43 7.19 29.69
C MET A 226 -15.30 6.18 29.40
N GLU A 227 -14.89 6.05 28.13
CA GLU A 227 -13.88 5.09 27.72
C GLU A 227 -12.59 5.82 27.34
N LYS A 228 -11.44 5.26 27.76
CA LYS A 228 -10.12 5.77 27.38
C LYS A 228 -9.56 4.89 26.28
N LEU A 229 -9.26 5.49 25.13
CA LEU A 229 -8.59 4.83 24.02
C LEU A 229 -7.11 5.20 24.04
N SER A 230 -6.20 4.24 23.95
CA SER A 230 -4.76 4.51 23.90
C SER A 230 -4.09 3.76 22.75
N PHE A 231 -3.09 4.38 22.12
CA PHE A 231 -2.30 3.76 21.07
C PHE A 231 -0.86 3.64 21.54
N GLN A 232 -0.28 2.45 21.41
CA GLN A 232 1.11 2.17 21.73
C GLN A 232 1.75 1.40 20.58
N TYR A 233 2.95 1.80 20.20
CA TYR A 233 3.78 1.03 19.29
C TYR A 233 4.62 0.04 20.09
N ILE A 234 4.49 -1.23 19.73
CA ILE A 234 5.21 -2.34 20.37
C ILE A 234 6.10 -2.96 19.28
N PRO A 235 7.34 -2.49 19.12
CA PRO A 235 8.26 -3.08 18.15
C PRO A 235 8.74 -4.44 18.63
N SER A 236 9.14 -5.31 17.69
CA SER A 236 9.77 -6.59 18.05
C SER A 236 11.19 -6.41 18.61
N ILE A 237 11.82 -5.26 18.34
CA ILE A 237 13.17 -4.93 18.73
C ILE A 237 13.33 -3.41 18.90
N SER A 238 14.12 -2.95 19.88
CA SER A 238 14.45 -1.53 20.02
C SER A 238 15.55 -1.10 19.05
N ILE A 239 15.64 0.20 18.78
CA ILE A 239 16.67 0.77 17.89
C ILE A 239 18.08 0.50 18.44
N GLU A 240 18.25 0.55 19.76
CA GLU A 240 19.54 0.38 20.43
C GLU A 240 20.03 -1.08 20.33
N ASN A 241 19.11 -2.03 20.53
CA ASN A 241 19.46 -3.45 20.65
C ASN A 241 19.38 -4.20 19.30
N PHE A 242 19.05 -3.52 18.19
CA PHE A 242 18.79 -4.17 16.90
C PHE A 242 19.98 -5.03 16.45
N GLU A 243 21.16 -4.44 16.38
CA GLU A 243 22.36 -5.12 15.89
C GLU A 243 22.77 -6.31 16.79
N GLU A 244 22.82 -6.07 18.10
CA GLU A 244 23.16 -7.11 19.08
C GLU A 244 22.16 -8.29 19.02
N THR A 245 20.86 -7.99 18.94
CA THR A 245 19.82 -9.02 18.89
C THR A 245 19.85 -9.78 17.57
N LEU A 246 20.10 -9.10 16.44
CA LEU A 246 20.22 -9.73 15.13
C LEU A 246 21.39 -10.71 15.09
N ASN A 247 22.52 -10.34 15.70
CA ASN A 247 23.72 -11.19 15.75
C ASN A 247 23.56 -12.36 16.72
N SER A 248 23.02 -12.12 17.92
CA SER A 248 22.82 -13.16 18.94
C SER A 248 21.82 -14.24 18.51
N THR A 249 20.85 -13.90 17.67
CA THR A 249 19.82 -14.83 17.15
C THR A 249 20.18 -15.44 15.79
N LEU A 250 21.35 -15.13 15.22
CA LEU A 250 21.74 -15.55 13.85
C LEU A 250 21.62 -17.06 13.61
N ARG A 251 22.12 -17.88 14.55
CA ARG A 251 22.05 -19.35 14.41
C ARG A 251 20.62 -19.85 14.29
N GLN A 252 19.70 -19.31 15.08
CA GLN A 252 18.28 -19.67 15.02
C GLN A 252 17.66 -19.24 13.69
N GLN A 253 18.00 -18.03 13.22
CA GLN A 253 17.53 -17.52 11.92
C GLN A 253 18.02 -18.37 10.75
N ILE A 254 19.27 -18.84 10.77
CA ILE A 254 19.82 -19.77 9.76
C ILE A 254 19.02 -21.07 9.76
N LEU A 255 18.81 -21.68 10.94
CA LEU A 255 18.04 -22.92 11.06
C LEU A 255 16.60 -22.78 10.50
N MET A 256 15.94 -21.66 10.81
CA MET A 256 14.58 -21.39 10.33
C MET A 256 14.54 -20.89 8.87
N GLY A 257 15.64 -20.37 8.35
CA GLY A 257 15.72 -19.73 7.04
C GLY A 257 14.91 -18.43 6.93
N ILE A 258 14.69 -17.74 8.05
CA ILE A 258 13.93 -16.48 8.13
C ILE A 258 14.53 -15.51 9.14
N THR A 259 14.41 -14.20 8.89
CA THR A 259 14.53 -13.15 9.90
C THR A 259 13.22 -13.04 10.68
N ASP A 260 13.30 -13.11 12.00
CA ASP A 260 12.17 -13.06 12.93
C ASP A 260 12.05 -11.72 13.71
N ILE A 261 13.06 -10.85 13.62
CA ILE A 261 13.07 -9.51 14.22
C ILE A 261 13.06 -8.39 13.17
N GLY A 262 12.45 -7.25 13.51
CA GLY A 262 12.33 -6.10 12.63
C GLY A 262 11.28 -5.05 13.05
N PRO A 263 11.06 -4.02 12.22
CA PRO A 263 10.09 -2.93 12.47
C PRO A 263 8.63 -3.39 12.50
#